data_AF-A0A6D0PII9-F1
#
_entry.id   AF-A0A6D0PII9-F1
#
_cell.length_a   1.000
_cell.length_b   1.000
_cell.length_c   1.000
_cell.angle_alpha   90.00
_cell.angle_beta   90.00
_cell.angle_gamma   90.00
#
_symmetry.space_group_name_H-M   'P 1'
#
loop_
_entity.id
_entity.type
_entity.pdbx_description
1 polymer ?
#
loop_
_entity_poly.entity_id
_entity_poly.type
_entity_poly.pdbx_seq_one_letter_code
_entity_poly.pdbx_strand_id
1 'polypeptide(L)'
;MSASLEDVKDFKFILDEAVRINKELTSSSNFMEFYKKEYNGNFGSLGMTIDAPYELIKGRTDLSRTQIHLSYASYEKLYAISARFIKSNRLEMLVTTDEFLSNLKKMLFMHIWVENGSCDRSGCTILLNKALKLTRREMSEEDFYYPILAHGLERDIMSIGRVDIISAEKMHLTISDDFTEQQLDLAKKFCSSHKFHYKHYLKIPVSKRSKLSRQRIAKNIACFVVGILQLFGVHYNISPYFLSISTDPYPNYDGFYLSKKPNEMFNYHYSTKGTIANSGEFWNKFEDDYKSDLGLVLSRLIELAIEPHENSVIADRLIDAIYLFSSAQQDKDESSRIVKLTTALERLVSLSSEKKDSSTTKNFVSRVSSLVSIYYQDEKKWARVAQEMYKTRSDIAHGSWSVYRGVEPLYSSKYNELTCRAIFSACVGFYNQNFTTVNKDNFVKAFFDSLEDIADKMKS
;
A
#
# COMPACT_ATOMS: atom_id res chain seq x y z
N MET A 1 -26.78 6.13 10.15
CA MET A 1 -26.07 4.86 10.45
C MET A 1 -26.48 4.43 11.86
N SER A 2 -26.76 3.15 12.10
CA SER A 2 -27.23 2.59 13.38
C SER A 2 -26.14 1.73 14.01
N ALA A 3 -26.01 1.75 15.33
CA ALA A 3 -25.27 0.74 16.07
C ALA A 3 -25.88 -0.66 15.81
N SER A 4 -25.04 -1.67 15.70
CA SER A 4 -25.47 -3.07 15.64
C SER A 4 -25.83 -3.59 17.04
N LEU A 5 -26.51 -4.74 17.12
CA LEU A 5 -26.77 -5.40 18.40
C LEU A 5 -25.48 -5.80 19.12
N GLU A 6 -24.45 -6.17 18.36
CA GLU A 6 -23.12 -6.50 18.88
C GLU A 6 -22.45 -5.27 19.49
N ASP A 7 -22.55 -4.11 18.83
CA ASP A 7 -21.99 -2.86 19.37
C ASP A 7 -22.64 -2.49 20.71
N VAL A 8 -23.97 -2.64 20.83
CA VAL A 8 -24.68 -2.38 22.08
C VAL A 8 -24.22 -3.31 23.20
N LYS A 9 -24.03 -4.60 22.89
CA LYS A 9 -23.52 -5.58 23.86
C LYS A 9 -22.11 -5.24 24.31
N ASP A 10 -21.23 -4.89 23.37
CA ASP A 10 -19.85 -4.54 23.66
C ASP A 10 -19.75 -3.22 24.45
N PHE A 11 -20.55 -2.20 24.12
CA PHE A 11 -20.59 -0.96 24.91
C PHE A 11 -21.06 -1.19 26.35
N LYS A 12 -22.09 -2.01 26.56
CA LYS A 12 -22.54 -2.36 27.93
C LYS A 12 -21.43 -3.04 28.72
N PHE A 13 -20.78 -4.03 28.11
CA PHE A 13 -19.63 -4.70 28.72
C PHE A 13 -18.53 -3.70 29.10
N ILE A 14 -18.16 -2.78 28.21
CA ILE A 14 -17.13 -1.77 28.47
C ILE A 14 -17.46 -0.92 29.70
N LEU A 15 -18.72 -0.54 29.89
CA LEU A 15 -19.14 0.29 31.01
C LEU A 15 -19.20 -0.47 32.33
N ASP A 16 -19.76 -1.67 32.33
CA ASP A 16 -19.79 -2.54 33.50
C ASP A 16 -18.36 -2.85 33.96
N GLU A 17 -17.47 -3.09 32.99
CA GLU A 17 -16.06 -3.37 33.22
C GLU A 17 -15.31 -2.14 33.73
N ALA A 18 -15.59 -0.94 33.22
CA ALA A 18 -14.99 0.29 33.73
C ALA A 18 -15.36 0.54 35.20
N VAL A 19 -16.60 0.25 35.59
CA VAL A 19 -17.04 0.32 37.00
C VAL A 19 -16.30 -0.70 37.86
N ARG A 20 -16.16 -1.95 37.38
CA ARG A 20 -15.41 -2.99 38.08
C ARG A 20 -13.95 -2.58 38.29
N ILE A 21 -13.29 -2.12 37.23
CA ILE A 21 -11.88 -1.69 37.26
C ILE A 21 -11.68 -0.53 38.22
N ASN A 22 -12.55 0.48 38.18
CA ASN A 22 -12.45 1.61 39.09
C ASN A 22 -12.63 1.18 40.56
N LYS A 23 -13.56 0.25 40.83
CA LYS A 23 -13.73 -0.33 42.17
C LYS A 23 -12.47 -1.07 42.62
N GLU A 24 -11.94 -1.97 41.78
CA GLU A 24 -10.72 -2.72 42.11
C GLU A 24 -9.48 -1.83 42.29
N LEU A 25 -9.32 -0.77 41.49
CA LEU A 25 -8.25 0.22 41.63
C LEU A 25 -8.30 0.95 42.98
N THR A 26 -9.51 1.26 43.46
CA THR A 26 -9.70 1.95 44.75
C THR A 26 -9.63 1.02 45.96
N SER A 27 -9.95 -0.28 45.80
CA SER A 27 -10.04 -1.23 46.91
C SER A 27 -8.90 -2.25 47.00
N SER A 28 -8.06 -2.39 45.97
CA SER A 28 -7.01 -3.41 45.95
C SER A 28 -5.86 -3.06 46.89
N SER A 29 -5.59 -3.94 47.85
CA SER A 29 -4.41 -3.88 48.72
C SER A 29 -3.12 -4.30 48.00
N ASN A 30 -3.22 -4.93 46.82
CA ASN A 30 -2.07 -5.40 46.03
C ASN A 30 -2.13 -4.92 44.57
N PHE A 31 -1.65 -3.69 44.35
CA PHE A 31 -1.60 -3.05 43.04
C PHE A 31 -0.85 -3.90 41.98
N MET A 32 0.19 -4.63 42.37
CA MET A 32 0.98 -5.45 41.44
C MET A 32 0.21 -6.64 40.88
N GLU A 33 -0.66 -7.24 41.68
CA GLU A 33 -1.52 -8.35 41.24
C GLU A 33 -2.61 -7.86 40.29
N PHE A 34 -3.23 -6.71 40.61
CA PHE A 34 -4.16 -6.03 39.72
C PHE A 34 -3.49 -5.68 38.37
N TYR A 35 -2.30 -5.09 38.40
CA TYR A 35 -1.57 -4.73 37.18
C TYR A 35 -1.25 -5.96 36.33
N LYS A 36 -0.79 -7.07 36.94
CA LYS A 36 -0.52 -8.31 36.21
C LYS A 36 -1.77 -8.94 35.61
N LYS A 37 -2.91 -8.82 36.28
CA LYS A 37 -4.19 -9.36 35.81
C LYS A 37 -4.76 -8.54 34.66
N GLU A 38 -4.78 -7.22 34.79
CA GLU A 38 -5.56 -6.34 33.91
C GLU A 38 -4.70 -5.67 32.82
N TYR A 39 -3.38 -5.55 33.03
CA TYR A 39 -2.45 -4.79 32.18
C TYR A 39 -1.21 -5.57 31.73
N ASN A 40 -1.15 -6.89 31.87
CA ASN A 40 -0.04 -7.71 31.35
C ASN A 40 -0.21 -8.10 29.88
N GLY A 41 -0.59 -7.12 29.04
CA GLY A 41 -0.66 -7.26 27.59
C GLY A 41 0.53 -6.61 26.88
N ASN A 42 0.58 -6.69 25.55
CA ASN A 42 1.67 -6.18 24.71
C ASN A 42 2.00 -4.69 24.94
N PHE A 43 1.06 -3.91 25.46
CA PHE A 43 1.20 -2.46 25.67
C PHE A 43 1.12 -2.03 27.14
N GLY A 44 1.14 -2.98 28.09
CA GLY A 44 0.99 -2.63 29.50
C GLY A 44 -0.35 -1.92 29.78
N SER A 45 -0.29 -0.85 30.59
CA SER A 45 -1.41 0.06 30.83
C SER A 45 -1.57 1.18 29.79
N LEU A 46 -0.72 1.23 28.75
CA LEU A 46 -0.76 2.29 27.75
C LEU A 46 -2.09 2.28 26.99
N GLY A 47 -2.79 3.42 26.97
CA GLY A 47 -4.07 3.55 26.27
C GLY A 47 -5.27 2.93 27.01
N MET A 48 -5.07 2.40 28.22
CA MET A 48 -6.12 1.82 29.07
C MET A 48 -6.90 2.87 29.87
N THR A 49 -6.72 4.14 29.56
CA THR A 49 -7.47 5.24 30.18
C THR A 49 -8.10 6.10 29.09
N ILE A 50 -9.31 6.58 29.35
CA ILE A 50 -9.96 7.63 28.57
C ILE A 50 -9.98 8.88 29.45
N ASP A 51 -9.19 9.87 29.05
CA ASP A 51 -9.13 11.16 29.72
C ASP A 51 -10.25 12.10 29.25
N ALA A 52 -10.56 13.09 30.08
CA ALA A 52 -11.42 14.18 29.68
C ALA A 52 -10.82 14.92 28.46
N PRO A 53 -11.60 15.15 27.38
CA PRO A 53 -11.15 15.94 26.24
C PRO A 53 -10.63 17.31 26.68
N TYR A 54 -9.48 17.73 26.14
CA TYR A 54 -8.82 18.98 26.53
C TYR A 54 -9.73 20.21 26.40
N GLU A 55 -10.59 20.22 25.38
CA GLU A 55 -11.55 21.28 25.11
C GLU A 55 -12.57 21.46 26.25
N LEU A 56 -12.86 20.40 27.01
CA LEU A 56 -13.71 20.47 28.21
C LEU A 56 -12.95 20.95 29.44
N ILE A 57 -11.70 20.50 29.59
CA ILE A 57 -10.86 20.87 30.74
C ILE A 57 -10.57 22.37 30.73
N LYS A 58 -10.50 22.98 29.53
CA LYS A 58 -10.37 24.43 29.33
C LYS A 58 -11.64 25.16 29.79
N GLY A 59 -11.77 25.35 31.11
CA GLY A 59 -12.88 26.08 31.75
C GLY A 59 -13.66 25.28 32.80
N ARG A 60 -13.36 23.99 33.00
CA ARG A 60 -14.01 23.12 34.01
C ARG A 60 -12.98 22.32 34.80
N THR A 61 -12.66 22.80 36.01
CA THR A 61 -11.68 22.15 36.90
C THR A 61 -12.21 20.86 37.53
N ASP A 62 -13.53 20.71 37.65
CA ASP A 62 -14.22 19.54 38.18
C ASP A 62 -14.01 18.27 37.33
N LEU A 63 -13.82 18.42 36.02
CA LEU A 63 -13.61 17.30 35.09
C LEU A 63 -12.14 16.99 34.81
N SER A 64 -11.21 17.83 35.30
CA SER A 64 -9.78 17.74 34.97
C SER A 64 -9.08 16.47 35.47
N ARG A 65 -9.67 15.77 36.44
CA ARG A 65 -9.16 14.52 37.01
C ARG A 65 -10.04 13.31 36.71
N THR A 66 -11.14 13.50 35.98
CA THR A 66 -12.07 12.41 35.68
C THR A 66 -11.50 11.55 34.57
N GLN A 67 -11.38 10.26 34.85
CA GLN A 67 -10.84 9.26 33.94
C GLN A 67 -11.76 8.04 33.88
N ILE A 68 -11.87 7.42 32.71
CA ILE A 68 -12.49 6.10 32.57
C ILE A 68 -11.35 5.10 32.42
N HIS A 69 -11.15 4.26 33.43
CA HIS A 69 -10.17 3.17 33.39
C HIS A 69 -10.77 1.96 32.68
N LEU A 70 -10.02 1.40 31.75
CA LEU A 70 -10.40 0.25 30.93
C LEU A 70 -9.54 -0.95 31.32
N SER A 71 -10.11 -2.15 31.38
CA SER A 71 -9.32 -3.38 31.28
C SER A 71 -8.86 -3.61 29.83
N TYR A 72 -7.85 -4.46 29.64
CA TYR A 72 -7.43 -4.86 28.29
C TYR A 72 -8.60 -5.43 27.47
N ALA A 73 -9.47 -6.24 28.09
CA ALA A 73 -10.66 -6.79 27.44
C ALA A 73 -11.63 -5.69 26.98
N SER A 74 -11.91 -4.68 27.82
CA SER A 74 -12.78 -3.57 27.41
C SER A 74 -12.16 -2.70 26.32
N TYR A 75 -10.84 -2.52 26.32
CA TYR A 75 -10.13 -1.83 25.24
C TYR A 75 -10.24 -2.59 23.91
N GLU A 76 -10.05 -3.91 23.91
CA GLU A 76 -10.22 -4.74 22.71
C GLU A 76 -11.64 -4.65 22.15
N LYS A 77 -12.66 -4.59 23.01
CA LYS A 77 -14.04 -4.36 22.59
C LYS A 77 -14.25 -2.99 21.95
N LEU A 78 -13.64 -1.94 22.49
CA LEU A 78 -13.73 -0.59 21.93
C LEU A 78 -13.03 -0.51 20.56
N TYR A 79 -11.89 -1.19 20.41
CA TYR A 79 -11.20 -1.35 19.13
C TYR A 79 -12.07 -2.12 18.12
N ALA A 80 -12.69 -3.23 18.53
CA ALA A 80 -13.56 -4.03 17.69
C ALA A 80 -14.79 -3.25 17.20
N ILE A 81 -15.44 -2.47 18.08
CA ILE A 81 -16.52 -1.55 17.70
C ILE A 81 -16.04 -0.59 16.61
N SER A 82 -14.85 0.02 16.79
CA SER A 82 -14.28 0.96 15.83
C SER A 82 -14.04 0.29 14.46
N ALA A 83 -13.42 -0.90 14.46
CA ALA A 83 -13.15 -1.65 13.23
C ALA A 83 -14.43 -2.10 12.51
N ARG A 84 -15.42 -2.62 13.25
CA ARG A 84 -16.74 -2.99 12.69
C ARG A 84 -17.44 -1.78 12.11
N PHE A 85 -17.45 -0.65 12.82
CA PHE A 85 -18.11 0.56 12.36
C PHE A 85 -17.47 1.11 11.09
N ILE A 86 -16.14 1.14 10.99
CA ILE A 86 -15.42 1.52 9.77
C ILE A 86 -15.85 0.61 8.61
N LYS A 87 -15.78 -0.71 8.81
CA LYS A 87 -16.09 -1.70 7.77
C LYS A 87 -17.54 -1.65 7.29
N SER A 88 -18.49 -1.60 8.22
CA SER A 88 -19.92 -1.54 7.88
C SER A 88 -20.30 -0.26 7.13
N ASN A 89 -19.51 0.80 7.26
CA ASN A 89 -19.74 2.09 6.59
C ASN A 89 -18.73 2.40 5.48
N ARG A 90 -17.90 1.43 5.08
CA ARG A 90 -16.92 1.54 3.98
C ARG A 90 -15.93 2.69 4.14
N LEU A 91 -15.43 2.87 5.35
CA LEU A 91 -14.54 3.99 5.70
C LEU A 91 -13.05 3.58 5.73
N GLU A 92 -12.71 2.34 5.38
CA GLU A 92 -11.35 1.76 5.51
C GLU A 92 -10.27 2.56 4.77
N MET A 93 -10.65 3.18 3.65
CA MET A 93 -9.77 4.02 2.83
C MET A 93 -9.71 5.47 3.32
N LEU A 94 -10.64 5.88 4.19
CA LEU A 94 -10.75 7.26 4.66
C LEU A 94 -10.16 7.47 6.05
N VAL A 95 -10.29 6.47 6.93
CA VAL A 95 -9.83 6.56 8.33
C VAL A 95 -9.26 5.24 8.84
N THR A 96 -8.23 5.32 9.68
CA THR A 96 -7.69 4.14 10.38
C THR A 96 -8.50 3.82 11.64
N THR A 97 -8.46 2.56 12.08
CA THR A 97 -9.12 2.15 13.32
C THR A 97 -8.65 2.96 14.53
N ASP A 98 -7.35 3.24 14.61
CA ASP A 98 -6.77 3.99 15.74
C ASP A 98 -7.25 5.45 15.78
N GLU A 99 -7.34 6.12 14.63
CA GLU A 99 -7.88 7.49 14.57
C GLU A 99 -9.35 7.54 14.94
N PHE A 100 -10.16 6.59 14.43
CA PHE A 100 -11.57 6.53 14.81
C PHE A 100 -11.75 6.18 16.29
N LEU A 101 -10.96 5.24 16.81
CA LEU A 101 -10.96 4.86 18.22
C LEU A 101 -10.64 6.04 19.13
N SER A 102 -9.65 6.86 18.77
CA SER A 102 -9.31 8.10 19.49
C SER A 102 -10.52 9.03 19.62
N ASN A 103 -11.25 9.25 18.52
CA ASN A 103 -12.45 10.08 18.53
C ASN A 103 -13.64 9.41 19.22
N LEU A 104 -13.75 8.09 19.13
CA LEU A 104 -14.77 7.33 19.86
C LEU A 104 -14.56 7.43 21.37
N LYS A 105 -13.31 7.34 21.86
CA LYS A 105 -12.96 7.55 23.27
C LYS A 105 -13.40 8.93 23.76
N LYS A 106 -13.07 10.00 23.01
CA LYS A 106 -13.50 11.37 23.34
C LYS A 106 -15.03 11.47 23.45
N MET A 107 -15.75 10.88 22.49
CA MET A 107 -17.21 10.94 22.49
C MET A 107 -17.84 10.04 23.56
N LEU A 108 -17.21 8.92 23.92
CA LEU A 108 -17.67 8.05 25.00
C LEU A 108 -17.58 8.79 26.33
N PHE A 109 -16.48 9.51 26.58
CA PHE A 109 -16.34 10.36 27.75
C PHE A 109 -17.48 11.40 27.83
N MET A 110 -17.72 12.12 26.73
CA MET A 110 -18.82 13.10 26.64
C MET A 110 -20.18 12.49 26.93
N HIS A 111 -20.45 11.33 26.31
CA HIS A 111 -21.72 10.62 26.41
C HIS A 111 -22.02 10.23 27.86
N ILE A 112 -21.01 9.78 28.61
CA ILE A 112 -21.17 9.35 30.00
C ILE A 112 -21.23 10.55 30.94
N TRP A 113 -20.23 11.44 30.90
CA TRP A 113 -20.00 12.43 31.96
C TRP A 113 -20.63 13.80 31.73
N VAL A 114 -20.98 14.12 30.48
CA VAL A 114 -21.55 15.44 30.14
C VAL A 114 -23.02 15.31 29.75
N GLU A 115 -23.37 14.27 29.02
CA GLU A 115 -24.67 14.14 28.38
C GLU A 115 -25.63 13.20 29.12
N ASN A 116 -25.15 12.43 30.11
CA ASN A 116 -25.91 11.37 30.77
C ASN A 116 -26.63 10.44 29.76
N GLY A 117 -25.94 10.10 28.68
CA GLY A 117 -26.49 9.36 27.55
C GLY A 117 -26.82 7.90 27.90
N SER A 118 -27.88 7.36 27.29
CA SER A 118 -28.26 5.96 27.49
C SER A 118 -27.32 5.00 26.74
N CYS A 119 -27.28 3.74 27.17
CA CYS A 119 -26.53 2.67 26.51
C CYS A 119 -27.44 1.64 25.84
N ASP A 120 -28.63 2.10 25.45
CA ASP A 120 -29.48 1.39 24.50
C ASP A 120 -28.97 1.58 23.07
N ARG A 121 -29.67 0.99 22.10
CA ARG A 121 -29.33 1.09 20.68
C ARG A 121 -29.34 2.54 20.17
N SER A 122 -30.24 3.39 20.66
CA SER A 122 -30.33 4.79 20.26
C SER A 122 -29.12 5.57 20.77
N GLY A 123 -28.80 5.42 22.06
CA GLY A 123 -27.65 6.09 22.67
C GLY A 123 -26.32 5.68 22.04
N CYS A 124 -26.10 4.37 21.83
CA CYS A 124 -24.90 3.88 21.13
C CYS A 124 -24.81 4.40 19.68
N THR A 125 -25.96 4.53 19.01
CA THR A 125 -26.02 5.09 17.65
C THR A 125 -25.64 6.58 17.64
N ILE A 126 -26.12 7.35 18.61
CA ILE A 126 -25.78 8.78 18.76
C ILE A 126 -24.27 8.92 18.99
N LEU A 127 -23.71 8.14 19.92
CA LEU A 127 -22.28 8.11 20.21
C LEU A 127 -21.43 7.86 18.96
N LEU A 128 -21.72 6.80 18.21
CA LEU A 128 -20.97 6.45 16.99
C LEU A 128 -21.09 7.52 15.90
N ASN A 129 -22.28 8.10 15.71
CA ASN A 129 -22.48 9.18 14.73
C ASN A 129 -21.75 10.47 15.14
N LYS A 130 -21.68 10.80 16.44
CA LYS A 130 -20.88 11.92 16.94
C LYS A 130 -19.38 11.69 16.69
N ALA A 131 -18.88 10.48 16.96
CA ALA A 131 -17.49 10.12 16.69
C ALA A 131 -17.18 10.24 15.19
N LEU A 132 -18.06 9.75 14.32
CA LEU A 132 -17.91 9.91 12.87
C LEU A 132 -17.93 11.38 12.43
N LYS A 133 -18.82 12.20 12.99
CA LYS A 133 -18.89 13.63 12.68
C LYS A 133 -17.60 14.35 13.06
N LEU A 134 -17.02 14.02 14.22
CA LEU A 134 -15.72 14.55 14.64
C LEU A 134 -14.62 14.11 13.68
N THR A 135 -14.53 12.81 13.41
CA THR A 135 -13.57 12.25 12.46
C THR A 135 -13.64 12.93 11.08
N ARG A 136 -14.84 13.14 10.53
CA ARG A 136 -15.03 13.82 9.23
C ARG A 136 -14.60 15.29 9.24
N ARG A 137 -14.68 15.96 10.40
CA ARG A 137 -14.22 17.36 10.55
C ARG A 137 -12.69 17.45 10.57
N GLU A 138 -12.02 16.44 11.11
CA GLU A 138 -10.56 16.37 11.17
C GLU A 138 -9.92 15.90 9.84
N MET A 139 -10.70 15.33 8.93
CA MET A 139 -10.23 14.97 7.59
C MET A 139 -9.91 16.21 6.76
N SER A 140 -8.78 16.18 6.08
CA SER A 140 -8.31 17.25 5.17
C SER A 140 -7.71 16.65 3.91
N GLU A 141 -7.49 17.49 2.90
CA GLU A 141 -6.65 17.17 1.74
C GLU A 141 -5.20 17.56 2.05
N GLU A 142 -4.23 16.92 1.40
CA GLU A 142 -2.80 17.18 1.62
C GLU A 142 -1.98 16.75 0.40
N ASP A 143 -1.07 17.61 -0.06
CA ASP A 143 -0.09 17.30 -1.10
C ASP A 143 1.19 16.76 -0.44
N PHE A 144 1.64 15.58 -0.86
CA PHE A 144 2.86 14.95 -0.37
C PHE A 144 3.98 15.08 -1.40
N TYR A 145 5.19 15.39 -0.95
CA TYR A 145 6.36 15.56 -1.80
C TYR A 145 7.45 14.57 -1.38
N TYR A 146 7.70 13.57 -2.21
CA TYR A 146 8.73 12.55 -1.96
C TYR A 146 9.93 12.78 -2.87
N PRO A 147 11.16 12.94 -2.36
CA PRO A 147 12.33 12.90 -3.21
C PRO A 147 12.33 11.63 -4.07
N ILE A 148 12.51 11.79 -5.39
CA ILE A 148 12.51 10.70 -6.36
C ILE A 148 13.80 10.72 -7.16
N LEU A 149 14.41 9.54 -7.26
CA LEU A 149 15.49 9.29 -8.19
C LEU A 149 14.84 9.15 -9.57
N ALA A 150 15.08 10.13 -10.43
CA ALA A 150 14.58 10.20 -11.80
C ALA A 150 15.76 10.57 -12.73
N HIS A 151 16.80 9.72 -12.74
CA HIS A 151 18.03 10.04 -13.49
C HIS A 151 17.73 10.20 -14.98
N GLY A 152 18.39 11.16 -15.63
CA GLY A 152 18.16 11.49 -17.05
C GLY A 152 16.97 12.42 -17.30
N LEU A 153 16.14 12.74 -16.29
CA LEU A 153 15.08 13.73 -16.44
C LEU A 153 15.67 15.14 -16.31
N GLU A 154 15.64 15.92 -17.39
CA GLU A 154 16.17 17.30 -17.40
C GLU A 154 15.10 18.36 -17.18
N ARG A 155 13.82 17.97 -17.12
CA ARG A 155 12.70 18.91 -16.99
C ARG A 155 12.49 19.39 -15.55
N ASP A 156 11.98 20.62 -15.46
CA ASP A 156 11.53 21.21 -14.20
C ASP A 156 10.22 20.63 -13.68
N ILE A 157 9.27 20.35 -14.57
CA ILE A 157 8.01 19.69 -14.24
C ILE A 157 7.67 18.69 -15.34
N MET A 158 7.29 17.48 -14.95
CA MET A 158 6.62 16.49 -15.80
C MET A 158 5.36 16.01 -15.08
N SER A 159 4.19 16.24 -15.69
CA SER A 159 2.91 15.78 -15.17
C SER A 159 2.58 14.39 -15.71
N ILE A 160 2.12 13.51 -14.82
CA ILE A 160 1.65 12.15 -15.13
C ILE A 160 0.28 12.01 -14.48
N GLY A 161 -0.77 12.38 -15.20
CA GLY A 161 -2.13 12.41 -14.70
C GLY A 161 -2.27 13.51 -13.66
N ARG A 162 -2.63 13.13 -12.42
CA ARG A 162 -2.76 14.07 -11.29
C ARG A 162 -1.50 14.21 -10.44
N VAL A 163 -0.39 13.55 -10.80
CA VAL A 163 0.88 13.65 -10.06
C VAL A 163 1.92 14.40 -10.89
N ASP A 164 2.88 15.03 -10.21
CA ASP A 164 3.94 15.78 -10.86
C ASP A 164 5.33 15.32 -10.38
N ILE A 165 6.29 15.21 -11.30
CA ILE A 165 7.70 15.13 -10.98
C ILE A 165 8.29 16.54 -11.14
N ILE A 166 8.79 17.11 -10.05
CA ILE A 166 9.24 18.51 -9.95
C ILE A 166 10.74 18.54 -9.66
N SER A 167 11.52 19.38 -10.33
CA SER A 167 12.96 19.54 -10.06
C SER A 167 13.20 20.04 -8.63
N ALA A 168 14.28 19.58 -8.00
CA ALA A 168 14.65 20.00 -6.66
C ALA A 168 14.92 21.50 -6.57
N GLU A 169 15.44 22.11 -7.63
CA GLU A 169 15.61 23.56 -7.73
C GLU A 169 14.28 24.30 -7.60
N LYS A 170 13.28 23.92 -8.42
CA LYS A 170 11.95 24.51 -8.37
C LYS A 170 11.24 24.25 -7.05
N MET A 171 11.41 23.05 -6.48
CA MET A 171 10.86 22.72 -5.16
C MET A 171 11.46 23.62 -4.08
N HIS A 172 12.79 23.78 -4.04
CA HIS A 172 13.46 24.62 -3.06
C HIS A 172 13.11 26.11 -3.17
N LEU A 173 12.85 26.61 -4.38
CA LEU A 173 12.31 27.96 -4.59
C LEU A 173 10.88 28.11 -4.05
N THR A 174 10.08 27.04 -4.10
CA THR A 174 8.69 27.07 -3.64
C THR A 174 8.60 27.06 -2.10
N ILE A 175 9.52 26.35 -1.43
CA ILE A 175 9.46 26.13 0.02
C ILE A 175 10.42 27.01 0.83
N SER A 176 11.18 27.91 0.20
CA SER A 176 12.25 28.65 0.87
C SER A 176 11.76 29.46 2.07
N ASP A 177 10.53 29.97 1.98
CA ASP A 177 9.94 30.86 2.98
C ASP A 177 9.20 30.10 4.08
N ASP A 178 8.89 28.81 3.84
CA ASP A 178 8.12 27.95 4.75
C ASP A 178 8.99 27.19 5.76
N PHE A 179 10.31 27.11 5.52
CA PHE A 179 11.24 26.31 6.33
C PHE A 179 12.45 27.12 6.80
N THR A 180 13.00 26.71 7.94
CA THR A 180 14.26 27.27 8.43
C THR A 180 15.44 26.84 7.54
N GLU A 181 16.50 27.65 7.49
CA GLU A 181 17.72 27.33 6.74
C GLU A 181 18.30 25.96 7.12
N GLN A 182 18.26 25.61 8.41
CA GLN A 182 18.70 24.31 8.91
C GLN A 182 17.88 23.15 8.34
N GLN A 183 16.56 23.31 8.23
CA GLN A 183 15.68 22.28 7.64
C GLN A 183 15.97 22.12 6.14
N LEU A 184 16.16 23.22 5.41
CA LEU A 184 16.51 23.20 4.00
C LEU A 184 17.88 22.57 3.75
N ASP A 185 18.88 22.85 4.59
CA ASP A 185 20.21 22.26 4.51
C ASP A 185 20.16 20.74 4.77
N LEU A 186 19.40 20.29 5.77
CA LEU A 186 19.18 18.86 6.01
C LEU A 186 18.55 18.16 4.80
N ALA A 187 17.53 18.78 4.19
CA ALA A 187 16.89 18.24 2.99
C ALA A 187 17.87 18.16 1.80
N LYS A 188 18.63 19.22 1.53
CA LYS A 188 19.66 19.26 0.48
C LYS A 188 20.72 18.17 0.69
N LYS A 189 21.25 18.05 1.91
CA LYS A 189 22.24 17.02 2.27
C LYS A 189 21.70 15.62 2.06
N PHE A 190 20.45 15.36 2.43
CA PHE A 190 19.82 14.07 2.17
C PHE A 190 19.71 13.76 0.67
N CYS A 191 19.26 14.73 -0.13
CA CYS A 191 19.14 14.55 -1.57
C CYS A 191 20.48 14.32 -2.27
N SER A 192 21.59 14.85 -1.73
CA SER A 192 22.93 14.71 -2.27
C SER A 192 23.78 13.59 -1.64
N SER A 193 23.30 12.90 -0.60
CA SER A 193 24.14 11.94 0.16
C SER A 193 24.32 10.57 -0.53
N HIS A 194 23.51 10.28 -1.52
CA HIS A 194 23.49 8.99 -2.21
C HIS A 194 24.37 9.04 -3.47
N LYS A 195 24.93 7.88 -3.89
CA LYS A 195 25.70 7.77 -5.15
C LYS A 195 24.96 8.39 -6.35
N PHE A 196 23.64 8.28 -6.36
CA PHE A 196 22.77 9.00 -7.30
C PHE A 196 21.90 9.97 -6.52
N HIS A 197 21.99 11.26 -6.87
CA HIS A 197 21.27 12.32 -6.18
C HIS A 197 19.77 12.30 -6.51
N TYR A 198 18.94 12.59 -5.51
CA TYR A 198 17.52 12.90 -5.69
C TYR A 198 17.39 14.32 -6.23
N LYS A 199 17.39 14.46 -7.57
CA LYS A 199 17.28 15.76 -8.26
C LYS A 199 15.84 16.22 -8.46
N HIS A 200 14.85 15.41 -8.07
CA HIS A 200 13.43 15.69 -8.27
C HIS A 200 12.62 15.26 -7.05
N TYR A 201 11.39 15.75 -6.99
CA TYR A 201 10.35 15.39 -6.04
C TYR A 201 9.12 14.90 -6.79
N LEU A 202 8.53 13.80 -6.34
CA LEU A 202 7.23 13.32 -6.78
C LEU A 202 6.15 13.91 -5.88
N LYS A 203 5.30 14.76 -6.46
CA LYS A 203 4.13 15.36 -5.83
C LYS A 203 2.92 14.43 -5.97
N ILE A 204 2.35 14.02 -4.84
CA ILE A 204 1.16 13.18 -4.75
C ILE A 204 0.04 13.95 -4.05
N PRO A 205 -1.01 14.39 -4.76
CA PRO A 205 -2.19 14.94 -4.10
C PRO A 205 -2.99 13.81 -3.46
N VAL A 206 -3.43 14.01 -2.23
CA VAL A 206 -4.28 13.05 -1.51
C VAL A 206 -5.58 13.73 -1.10
N SER A 207 -6.69 13.13 -1.54
CA SER A 207 -8.05 13.61 -1.23
C SER A 207 -8.40 13.51 0.25
N LYS A 208 -9.56 14.07 0.60
CA LYS A 208 -10.01 14.30 1.98
C LYS A 208 -10.09 13.02 2.82
N ARG A 209 -9.12 12.83 3.72
CA ARG A 209 -8.98 11.64 4.59
C ARG A 209 -8.36 12.00 5.94
N SER A 210 -8.29 11.05 6.86
CA SER A 210 -7.59 11.22 8.15
C SER A 210 -6.07 11.24 7.97
N LYS A 211 -5.34 11.79 8.94
CA LYS A 211 -3.88 12.01 8.85
C LYS A 211 -3.09 10.74 8.55
N LEU A 212 -3.29 9.68 9.33
CA LEU A 212 -2.57 8.42 9.14
C LEU A 212 -2.98 7.74 7.84
N SER A 213 -4.26 7.83 7.46
CA SER A 213 -4.71 7.30 6.17
C SER A 213 -4.05 8.05 5.01
N ARG A 214 -3.96 9.38 5.07
CA ARG A 214 -3.27 10.17 4.04
C ARG A 214 -1.81 9.78 3.86
N GLN A 215 -1.06 9.69 4.96
CA GLN A 215 0.36 9.29 4.93
C GLN A 215 0.56 7.91 4.31
N ARG A 216 -0.28 6.94 4.70
CA ARG A 216 -0.25 5.58 4.16
C ARG A 216 -0.56 5.56 2.67
N ILE A 217 -1.65 6.22 2.26
CA ILE A 217 -2.10 6.25 0.87
C ILE A 217 -1.12 7.01 -0.03
N ALA A 218 -0.58 8.15 0.43
CA ALA A 218 0.43 8.91 -0.29
C ALA A 218 1.65 8.05 -0.65
N LYS A 219 2.17 7.29 0.33
CA LYS A 219 3.29 6.37 0.12
C LYS A 219 2.94 5.28 -0.90
N ASN A 220 1.76 4.69 -0.78
CA ASN A 220 1.32 3.64 -1.70
C ASN A 220 1.17 4.15 -3.14
N ILE A 221 0.60 5.35 -3.33
CA ILE A 221 0.46 5.97 -4.65
C ILE A 221 1.84 6.34 -5.21
N ALA A 222 2.77 6.83 -4.39
CA ALA A 222 4.14 7.11 -4.83
C ALA A 222 4.83 5.85 -5.36
N CYS A 223 4.76 4.73 -4.63
CA CYS A 223 5.27 3.43 -5.10
C CYS A 223 4.57 2.97 -6.38
N PHE A 224 3.25 3.15 -6.47
CA PHE A 224 2.47 2.78 -7.65
C PHE A 224 2.88 3.59 -8.89
N VAL A 225 3.06 4.90 -8.78
CA VAL A 225 3.54 5.76 -9.88
C VAL A 225 4.96 5.37 -10.30
N VAL A 226 5.85 5.11 -9.34
CA VAL A 226 7.18 4.56 -9.65
C VAL A 226 7.05 3.22 -10.38
N GLY A 227 6.13 2.35 -9.97
CA GLY A 227 5.81 1.10 -10.65
C GLY A 227 5.42 1.28 -12.11
N ILE A 228 4.59 2.29 -12.43
CA ILE A 228 4.25 2.65 -13.82
C ILE A 228 5.52 2.97 -14.61
N LEU A 229 6.39 3.84 -14.09
CA LEU A 229 7.63 4.20 -14.77
C LEU A 229 8.57 3.00 -14.95
N GLN A 230 8.65 2.11 -13.95
CA GLN A 230 9.46 0.90 -14.02
C GLN A 230 8.95 -0.11 -15.06
N LEU A 231 7.63 -0.17 -15.29
CA LEU A 231 7.04 -0.99 -16.37
C LEU A 231 7.54 -0.53 -17.73
N PHE A 232 7.54 0.78 -17.98
CA PHE A 232 8.10 1.35 -19.20
C PHE A 232 9.61 1.08 -19.32
N GLY A 233 10.35 1.09 -18.21
CA GLY A 233 11.77 0.69 -18.21
C GLY A 233 11.94 -0.71 -18.78
N VAL A 234 11.19 -1.68 -18.23
CA VAL A 234 11.20 -3.07 -18.75
C VAL A 234 10.71 -3.13 -20.20
N HIS A 235 9.68 -2.37 -20.57
CA HIS A 235 9.15 -2.34 -21.94
C HIS A 235 10.19 -1.87 -22.97
N TYR A 236 10.97 -0.85 -22.63
CA TYR A 236 12.03 -0.30 -23.49
C TYR A 236 13.35 -1.06 -23.39
N ASN A 237 13.40 -2.13 -22.58
CA ASN A 237 14.63 -2.84 -22.25
C ASN A 237 15.71 -1.90 -21.65
N ILE A 238 15.27 -0.91 -20.86
CA ILE A 238 16.12 0.02 -20.11
C ILE A 238 16.00 -0.37 -18.63
N SER A 239 17.14 -0.54 -17.96
CA SER A 239 17.15 -0.96 -16.55
C SER A 239 16.33 0.02 -15.69
N PRO A 240 15.33 -0.44 -14.90
CA PRO A 240 14.49 0.44 -14.10
C PRO A 240 15.18 0.99 -12.84
N TYR A 241 16.47 0.69 -12.62
CA TYR A 241 17.18 1.06 -11.39
C TYR A 241 17.44 2.58 -11.24
N PHE A 242 17.04 3.41 -12.21
CA PHE A 242 17.11 4.87 -12.13
C PHE A 242 15.83 5.50 -11.55
N LEU A 243 14.88 4.68 -11.09
CA LEU A 243 13.55 5.08 -10.62
C LEU A 243 13.23 4.56 -9.21
N SER A 244 13.43 5.38 -8.19
CA SER A 244 13.03 5.03 -6.81
C SER A 244 12.60 6.25 -6.00
N ILE A 245 11.64 6.07 -5.09
CA ILE A 245 11.31 7.08 -4.09
C ILE A 245 12.21 6.95 -2.86
N SER A 246 12.48 8.06 -2.18
CA SER A 246 13.37 8.08 -1.01
C SER A 246 12.92 7.23 0.18
N THR A 247 11.61 6.99 0.30
CA THR A 247 11.05 6.12 1.36
C THR A 247 11.15 4.63 1.05
N ASP A 248 11.60 4.29 -0.15
CA ASP A 248 11.85 2.93 -0.62
C ASP A 248 13.02 2.93 -1.61
N PRO A 249 14.22 3.32 -1.13
CA PRO A 249 15.36 3.56 -1.99
C PRO A 249 15.82 2.26 -2.62
N TYR A 250 16.28 2.31 -3.88
CA TYR A 250 16.94 1.15 -4.44
C TYR A 250 18.17 0.78 -3.60
N PRO A 251 18.46 -0.52 -3.46
CA PRO A 251 19.76 -0.98 -3.04
C PRO A 251 20.80 -0.62 -4.10
N ASN A 252 21.35 0.60 -4.02
CA ASN A 252 22.51 1.06 -4.76
C ASN A 252 23.76 0.48 -4.09
N TYR A 253 23.92 -0.84 -4.14
CA TYR A 253 25.13 -1.46 -3.65
C TYR A 253 26.15 -1.52 -4.76
N ASP A 254 27.18 -0.70 -4.60
CA ASP A 254 28.48 -1.13 -5.04
C ASP A 254 28.92 -2.26 -4.10
N GLY A 255 29.20 -3.41 -4.68
CA GLY A 255 29.67 -4.58 -3.95
C GLY A 255 31.14 -4.78 -4.25
N PHE A 256 31.92 -5.17 -3.27
CA PHE A 256 33.22 -5.78 -3.53
C PHE A 256 33.38 -7.04 -2.69
N TYR A 257 34.18 -7.97 -3.20
CA TYR A 257 34.64 -9.09 -2.41
C TYR A 257 36.07 -9.44 -2.81
N LEU A 258 36.80 -10.04 -1.89
CA LEU A 258 38.13 -10.57 -2.16
C LEU A 258 37.99 -12.07 -2.36
N SER A 259 38.71 -12.64 -3.32
CA SER A 259 38.89 -14.08 -3.44
C SER A 259 40.36 -14.43 -3.45
N LYS A 260 40.72 -15.61 -2.95
CA LYS A 260 42.11 -16.09 -2.97
C LYS A 260 42.09 -17.59 -3.18
N LYS A 261 42.81 -18.06 -4.19
CA LYS A 261 43.10 -19.48 -4.34
C LYS A 261 44.34 -19.85 -3.52
N PRO A 262 44.51 -21.12 -3.12
CA PRO A 262 45.75 -21.56 -2.48
C PRO A 262 46.97 -21.16 -3.33
N ASN A 263 48.00 -20.59 -2.69
CA ASN A 263 49.23 -20.14 -3.33
C ASN A 263 49.10 -19.02 -4.40
N GLU A 264 47.95 -18.36 -4.51
CA GLU A 264 47.77 -17.17 -5.34
C GLU A 264 47.66 -15.89 -4.49
N MET A 265 47.81 -14.72 -5.12
CA MET A 265 47.52 -13.44 -4.47
C MET A 265 46.00 -13.24 -4.31
N PHE A 266 45.60 -12.32 -3.43
CA PHE A 266 44.20 -11.91 -3.34
C PHE A 266 43.75 -11.23 -4.65
N ASN A 267 42.61 -11.66 -5.16
CA ASN A 267 41.90 -11.04 -6.26
C ASN A 267 40.83 -10.11 -5.67
N TYR A 268 40.82 -8.86 -6.12
CA TYR A 268 39.77 -7.90 -5.80
C TYR A 268 38.69 -7.95 -6.86
N HIS A 269 37.46 -8.27 -6.44
CA HIS A 269 36.27 -8.25 -7.29
C HIS A 269 35.42 -7.07 -6.88
N TYR A 270 34.99 -6.29 -7.86
CA TYR A 270 34.13 -5.14 -7.65
C TYR A 270 32.98 -5.19 -8.64
N SER A 271 31.79 -4.88 -8.16
CA SER A 271 30.56 -4.78 -8.92
C SER A 271 29.95 -3.42 -8.65
N THR A 272 29.66 -2.69 -9.72
CA THR A 272 28.91 -1.44 -9.64
C THR A 272 27.70 -1.51 -10.52
N LYS A 273 26.65 -0.80 -10.12
CA LYS A 273 25.50 -0.60 -10.99
C LYS A 273 25.67 0.53 -12.00
N GLY A 274 26.81 1.25 -12.02
CA GLY A 274 27.12 2.34 -12.97
C GLY A 274 26.03 3.43 -13.07
N THR A 275 26.24 4.45 -13.91
CA THR A 275 25.11 5.24 -14.42
C THR A 275 24.33 4.39 -15.41
N ILE A 276 23.00 4.41 -15.32
CA ILE A 276 22.18 3.60 -16.22
C ILE A 276 22.20 4.23 -17.60
N ALA A 277 22.81 3.52 -18.54
CA ALA A 277 22.83 3.88 -19.94
C ALA A 277 21.40 4.11 -20.44
N ASN A 278 21.22 5.11 -21.30
CA ASN A 278 19.95 5.43 -21.96
C ASN A 278 18.83 5.91 -21.01
N SER A 279 19.15 6.29 -19.76
CA SER A 279 18.16 6.90 -18.84
C SER A 279 17.57 8.21 -19.36
N GLY A 280 18.31 9.01 -20.15
CA GLY A 280 17.74 10.16 -20.86
C GLY A 280 16.81 9.75 -22.01
N GLU A 281 17.15 8.69 -22.76
CA GLU A 281 16.31 8.15 -23.84
C GLU A 281 14.98 7.59 -23.30
N PHE A 282 14.99 7.03 -22.09
CA PHE A 282 13.79 6.58 -21.40
C PHE A 282 12.72 7.68 -21.32
N TRP A 283 13.08 8.88 -20.88
CA TRP A 283 12.10 9.96 -20.68
C TRP A 283 11.50 10.44 -22.00
N ASN A 284 12.28 10.46 -23.07
CA ASN A 284 11.78 10.79 -24.40
C ASN A 284 10.77 9.73 -24.88
N LYS A 285 11.11 8.44 -24.79
CA LYS A 285 10.21 7.35 -25.17
C LYS A 285 8.94 7.31 -24.32
N PHE A 286 9.09 7.47 -23.01
CA PHE A 286 7.98 7.49 -22.07
C PHE A 286 7.00 8.61 -22.42
N GLU A 287 7.49 9.80 -22.74
CA GLU A 287 6.62 10.91 -23.09
C GLU A 287 5.86 10.67 -24.40
N ASP A 288 6.49 10.07 -25.40
CA ASP A 288 5.84 9.74 -26.66
C ASP A 288 4.72 8.70 -26.45
N ASP A 289 4.98 7.62 -25.71
CA ASP A 289 3.96 6.62 -25.39
C ASP A 289 2.88 7.18 -24.47
N TYR A 290 3.23 8.07 -23.55
CA TYR A 290 2.28 8.70 -22.64
C TYR A 290 1.38 9.73 -23.33
N LYS A 291 1.74 10.20 -24.53
CA LYS A 291 0.85 11.02 -25.37
C LYS A 291 -0.16 10.17 -26.16
N SER A 292 -0.04 8.85 -26.14
CA SER A 292 -0.99 7.93 -26.79
C SER A 292 -2.20 7.60 -25.91
N ASP A 293 -3.12 6.77 -26.41
CA ASP A 293 -4.26 6.24 -25.63
C ASP A 293 -3.82 5.55 -24.34
N LEU A 294 -2.63 4.95 -24.31
CA LEU A 294 -2.07 4.33 -23.10
C LEU A 294 -1.89 5.36 -21.97
N GLY A 295 -1.51 6.60 -22.30
CA GLY A 295 -1.39 7.68 -21.32
C GLY A 295 -2.73 8.09 -20.73
N LEU A 296 -3.81 8.07 -21.53
CA LEU A 296 -5.17 8.30 -21.03
C LEU A 296 -5.59 7.20 -20.04
N VAL A 297 -5.32 5.94 -20.39
CA VAL A 297 -5.58 4.78 -19.53
C VAL A 297 -4.83 4.91 -18.20
N LEU A 298 -3.53 5.20 -18.24
CA LEU A 298 -2.70 5.35 -17.05
C LEU A 298 -3.12 6.55 -16.19
N SER A 299 -3.47 7.67 -16.82
CA SER A 299 -3.98 8.86 -16.10
C SER A 299 -5.24 8.52 -15.30
N ARG A 300 -6.17 7.79 -15.92
CA ARG A 300 -7.40 7.36 -15.26
C ARG A 300 -7.12 6.38 -14.12
N LEU A 301 -6.13 5.51 -14.28
CA LEU A 301 -5.73 4.57 -13.24
C LEU A 301 -5.09 5.28 -12.04
N ILE A 302 -4.24 6.29 -12.28
CA ILE A 302 -3.66 7.16 -11.24
C ILE A 302 -4.76 7.92 -10.49
N GLU A 303 -5.75 8.44 -11.20
CA GLU A 303 -6.90 9.11 -10.59
C GLU A 303 -7.67 8.17 -9.65
N LEU A 304 -7.92 6.93 -10.07
CA LEU A 304 -8.57 5.91 -9.22
C LEU A 304 -7.70 5.47 -8.05
N ALA A 305 -6.37 5.49 -8.17
CA ALA A 305 -5.48 5.22 -7.03
C ALA A 305 -5.52 6.38 -6.00
N ILE A 306 -5.62 7.63 -6.46
CA ILE A 306 -5.74 8.82 -5.60
C ILE A 306 -7.14 8.91 -4.98
N GLU A 307 -8.18 8.54 -5.72
CA GLU A 307 -9.59 8.56 -5.33
C GLU A 307 -10.22 7.18 -5.58
N PRO A 308 -9.95 6.21 -4.68
CA PRO A 308 -10.45 4.85 -4.81
C PRO A 308 -11.96 4.85 -4.66
N HIS A 309 -12.58 3.99 -5.44
CA HIS A 309 -14.02 3.79 -5.43
C HIS A 309 -14.47 3.11 -4.12
N GLU A 310 -15.70 3.39 -3.65
CA GLU A 310 -16.22 2.82 -2.39
C GLU A 310 -16.35 1.28 -2.42
N ASN A 311 -16.57 0.73 -3.60
CA ASN A 311 -16.59 -0.72 -3.85
C ASN A 311 -15.26 -1.13 -4.48
N SER A 312 -14.84 -2.39 -4.25
CA SER A 312 -13.74 -2.92 -5.04
C SER A 312 -14.12 -2.99 -6.52
N VAL A 313 -13.27 -2.44 -7.36
CA VAL A 313 -13.43 -2.33 -8.81
C VAL A 313 -12.28 -3.02 -9.53
N ILE A 314 -12.42 -3.26 -10.83
CA ILE A 314 -11.41 -4.01 -11.58
C ILE A 314 -10.05 -3.29 -11.63
N ALA A 315 -10.06 -1.95 -11.55
CA ALA A 315 -8.87 -1.13 -11.45
C ALA A 315 -7.99 -1.49 -10.24
N ASP A 316 -8.59 -1.91 -9.11
CA ASP A 316 -7.84 -2.30 -7.92
C ASP A 316 -6.89 -3.46 -8.22
N ARG A 317 -7.30 -4.40 -9.08
CA ARG A 317 -6.46 -5.54 -9.47
C ARG A 317 -5.23 -5.09 -10.23
N LEU A 318 -5.38 -4.07 -11.08
CA LEU A 318 -4.30 -3.50 -11.87
C LEU A 318 -3.38 -2.63 -11.00
N ILE A 319 -3.93 -1.81 -10.11
CA ILE A 319 -3.17 -1.01 -9.14
C ILE A 319 -2.31 -1.92 -8.26
N ASP A 320 -2.91 -2.97 -7.69
CA ASP A 320 -2.21 -3.96 -6.87
C ASP A 320 -1.10 -4.68 -7.66
N ALA A 321 -1.38 -5.07 -8.91
CA ALA A 321 -0.39 -5.74 -9.77
C ALA A 321 0.82 -4.84 -10.06
N ILE A 322 0.59 -3.55 -10.36
CA ILE A 322 1.65 -2.56 -10.59
C ILE A 322 2.44 -2.31 -9.31
N TYR A 323 1.77 -2.19 -8.16
CA TYR A 323 2.41 -2.03 -6.86
C TYR A 323 3.31 -3.23 -6.51
N LEU A 324 2.81 -4.45 -6.71
CA LEU A 324 3.57 -5.69 -6.49
C LEU A 324 4.75 -5.82 -7.46
N PHE A 325 4.56 -5.43 -8.72
CA PHE A 325 5.63 -5.37 -9.71
C PHE A 325 6.74 -4.41 -9.28
N SER A 326 6.38 -3.21 -8.80
CA SER A 326 7.33 -2.23 -8.27
C SER A 326 8.12 -2.80 -7.10
N SER A 327 7.41 -3.38 -6.13
CA SER A 327 8.03 -4.01 -4.95
C SER A 327 8.95 -5.19 -5.32
N ALA A 328 8.71 -5.85 -6.46
CA ALA A 328 9.58 -6.90 -6.99
C ALA A 328 10.85 -6.33 -7.66
N GLN A 329 10.83 -5.10 -8.19
CA GLN A 329 12.05 -4.50 -8.74
C GLN A 329 13.03 -4.10 -7.64
N GLN A 330 12.52 -3.70 -6.48
CA GLN A 330 13.31 -3.26 -5.32
C GLN A 330 13.85 -4.41 -4.47
N ASP A 331 13.35 -5.62 -4.66
CA ASP A 331 13.76 -6.77 -3.85
C ASP A 331 15.17 -7.27 -4.26
N LYS A 332 15.97 -7.62 -3.27
CA LYS A 332 17.34 -8.13 -3.49
C LYS A 332 17.34 -9.63 -3.74
N ASP A 333 16.38 -10.33 -3.16
CA ASP A 333 16.31 -11.78 -3.23
C ASP A 333 15.52 -12.20 -4.47
N GLU A 334 16.18 -12.87 -5.42
CA GLU A 334 15.53 -13.30 -6.68
C GLU A 334 14.35 -14.23 -6.45
N SER A 335 14.36 -15.05 -5.39
CA SER A 335 13.25 -15.94 -5.08
C SER A 335 12.00 -15.15 -4.67
N SER A 336 12.16 -14.16 -3.79
CA SER A 336 11.11 -13.21 -3.39
C SER A 336 10.60 -12.38 -4.58
N ARG A 337 11.49 -11.95 -5.49
CA ARG A 337 11.10 -11.27 -6.74
C ARG A 337 10.14 -12.12 -7.55
N ILE A 338 10.45 -13.39 -7.77
CA ILE A 338 9.59 -14.31 -8.53
C ILE A 338 8.25 -14.51 -7.85
N VAL A 339 8.23 -14.66 -6.53
CA VAL A 339 6.97 -14.76 -5.76
C VAL A 339 6.11 -13.52 -5.98
N LYS A 340 6.67 -12.32 -5.82
CA LYS A 340 5.95 -11.05 -5.99
C LYS A 340 5.43 -10.84 -7.41
N LEU A 341 6.25 -11.13 -8.43
CA LEU A 341 5.83 -11.05 -9.83
C LEU A 341 4.71 -12.06 -10.13
N THR A 342 4.79 -13.27 -9.58
CA THR A 342 3.73 -14.28 -9.74
C THR A 342 2.44 -13.80 -9.09
N THR A 343 2.53 -13.22 -7.90
CA THR A 343 1.37 -12.66 -7.20
C THR A 343 0.79 -11.44 -7.91
N ALA A 344 1.59 -10.63 -8.59
CA ALA A 344 1.09 -9.56 -9.46
C ALA A 344 0.23 -10.13 -10.60
N LEU A 345 0.68 -11.22 -11.25
CA LEU A 345 -0.12 -11.92 -12.28
C LEU A 345 -1.36 -12.60 -11.70
N GLU A 346 -1.25 -13.30 -10.56
CA GLU A 346 -2.39 -13.90 -9.85
C GLU A 346 -3.45 -12.84 -9.56
N ARG A 347 -3.03 -11.63 -9.17
CA ARG A 347 -3.95 -10.54 -8.90
C ARG A 347 -4.79 -10.14 -10.11
N LEU A 348 -4.23 -10.24 -11.33
CA LEU A 348 -4.92 -9.95 -12.58
C LEU A 348 -5.84 -11.09 -13.05
N VAL A 349 -5.50 -12.35 -12.79
CA VAL A 349 -6.16 -13.50 -13.44
C VAL A 349 -6.94 -14.45 -12.52
N SER A 350 -6.65 -14.45 -11.22
CA SER A 350 -7.24 -15.41 -10.28
C SER A 350 -8.64 -15.00 -9.82
N LEU A 351 -9.53 -15.98 -9.66
CA LEU A 351 -10.87 -15.78 -9.10
C LEU A 351 -10.86 -16.12 -7.61
N SER A 352 -11.56 -15.33 -6.78
CA SER A 352 -11.62 -15.55 -5.34
C SER A 352 -12.35 -16.85 -4.94
N SER A 353 -13.28 -17.31 -5.79
CA SER A 353 -14.07 -18.51 -5.62
C SER A 353 -13.38 -19.80 -6.07
N GLU A 354 -12.24 -19.71 -6.77
CA GLU A 354 -11.53 -20.90 -7.27
C GLU A 354 -10.93 -21.70 -6.12
N LYS A 355 -11.24 -23.00 -6.06
CA LYS A 355 -10.59 -23.92 -5.13
C LYS A 355 -9.15 -24.14 -5.60
N LYS A 356 -8.21 -24.15 -4.66
CA LYS A 356 -6.79 -24.47 -4.92
C LYS A 356 -6.64 -25.96 -5.21
N ASP A 357 -6.89 -26.36 -6.45
CA ASP A 357 -6.67 -27.72 -6.95
C ASP A 357 -5.78 -27.72 -8.20
N SER A 358 -5.65 -28.89 -8.86
CA SER A 358 -4.81 -29.07 -10.05
C SER A 358 -5.21 -28.19 -11.24
N SER A 359 -6.44 -27.65 -11.26
CA SER A 359 -6.89 -26.72 -12.31
C SER A 359 -6.30 -25.30 -12.15
N THR A 360 -5.83 -24.94 -10.95
CA THR A 360 -5.31 -23.59 -10.64
C THR A 360 -4.16 -23.21 -11.56
N THR A 361 -3.17 -24.09 -11.73
CA THR A 361 -2.01 -23.83 -12.60
C THR A 361 -2.44 -23.71 -14.05
N LYS A 362 -3.36 -24.56 -14.52
CA LYS A 362 -3.86 -24.53 -15.89
C LYS A 362 -4.58 -23.21 -16.18
N ASN A 363 -5.46 -22.78 -15.28
CA ASN A 363 -6.22 -21.53 -15.41
C ASN A 363 -5.29 -20.32 -15.35
N PHE A 364 -4.30 -20.31 -14.45
CA PHE A 364 -3.29 -19.25 -14.38
C PHE A 364 -2.55 -19.11 -15.72
N VAL A 365 -2.02 -20.21 -16.25
CA VAL A 365 -1.25 -20.21 -17.51
C VAL A 365 -2.10 -19.71 -18.67
N SER A 366 -3.30 -20.28 -18.83
CA SER A 366 -4.23 -19.96 -19.93
C SER A 366 -4.64 -18.49 -19.93
N ARG A 367 -5.04 -17.97 -18.76
CA ARG A 367 -5.50 -16.59 -18.62
C ARG A 367 -4.37 -15.59 -18.78
N VAL A 368 -3.18 -15.87 -18.25
CA VAL A 368 -2.00 -15.00 -18.42
C VAL A 368 -1.59 -14.95 -19.89
N SER A 369 -1.51 -16.09 -20.59
CA SER A 369 -1.13 -16.08 -22.00
C SER A 369 -2.17 -15.39 -22.88
N SER A 370 -3.46 -15.61 -22.62
CA SER A 370 -4.56 -14.95 -23.33
C SER A 370 -4.56 -13.43 -23.09
N LEU A 371 -4.29 -13.01 -21.85
CA LEU A 371 -4.17 -11.59 -21.50
C LEU A 371 -3.03 -10.92 -22.26
N VAL A 372 -1.83 -11.49 -22.23
CA VAL A 372 -0.66 -10.94 -22.94
C VAL A 372 -0.93 -10.83 -24.44
N SER A 373 -1.70 -11.78 -24.98
CA SER A 373 -2.03 -11.85 -26.41
C SER A 373 -2.96 -10.75 -26.91
N ILE A 374 -3.55 -9.95 -26.02
CA ILE A 374 -4.29 -8.73 -26.41
C ILE A 374 -3.39 -7.76 -27.18
N TYR A 375 -2.11 -7.64 -26.78
CA TYR A 375 -1.19 -6.65 -27.34
C TYR A 375 0.10 -7.24 -27.89
N TYR A 376 0.54 -8.38 -27.36
CA TYR A 376 1.80 -9.00 -27.75
C TYR A 376 1.56 -10.35 -28.41
N GLN A 377 2.16 -10.57 -29.59
CA GLN A 377 2.08 -11.86 -30.27
C GLN A 377 2.77 -12.99 -29.49
N ASP A 378 2.59 -14.22 -29.97
CA ASP A 378 3.23 -15.46 -29.48
C ASP A 378 2.67 -15.99 -28.13
N GLU A 379 1.37 -16.22 -28.08
CA GLU A 379 0.66 -16.83 -26.94
C GLU A 379 1.35 -18.10 -26.43
N LYS A 380 1.85 -18.96 -27.33
CA LYS A 380 2.51 -20.22 -26.99
C LYS A 380 3.80 -19.99 -26.21
N LYS A 381 4.61 -18.99 -26.58
CA LYS A 381 5.79 -18.58 -25.80
C LYS A 381 5.35 -18.13 -24.40
N TRP A 382 4.36 -17.25 -24.30
CA TRP A 382 3.94 -16.70 -23.01
C TRP A 382 3.31 -17.75 -22.09
N ALA A 383 2.57 -18.72 -22.64
CA ALA A 383 2.06 -19.85 -21.88
C ALA A 383 3.19 -20.69 -21.26
N ARG A 384 4.27 -20.95 -22.02
CA ARG A 384 5.46 -21.67 -21.50
C ARG A 384 6.14 -20.89 -20.38
N VAL A 385 6.35 -19.58 -20.56
CA VAL A 385 6.99 -18.73 -19.53
C VAL A 385 6.13 -18.64 -18.28
N ALA A 386 4.81 -18.50 -18.42
CA ALA A 386 3.87 -18.47 -17.30
C ALA A 386 3.85 -19.79 -16.52
N GLN A 387 3.89 -20.93 -17.23
CA GLN A 387 3.94 -22.26 -16.62
C GLN A 387 5.24 -22.44 -15.82
N GLU A 388 6.37 -22.06 -16.40
CA GLU A 388 7.67 -22.13 -15.75
C GLU A 388 7.70 -21.26 -14.48
N MET A 389 7.27 -20.00 -14.60
CA MET A 389 7.21 -19.03 -13.51
C MET A 389 6.37 -19.55 -12.34
N TYR A 390 5.17 -20.08 -12.63
CA TYR A 390 4.26 -20.58 -11.60
C TYR A 390 4.83 -21.82 -10.90
N LYS A 391 5.49 -22.72 -11.65
CA LYS A 391 6.21 -23.85 -11.09
C LYS A 391 7.35 -23.39 -10.18
N THR A 392 8.20 -22.46 -10.62
CA THR A 392 9.29 -21.92 -9.81
C THR A 392 8.78 -21.30 -8.52
N ARG A 393 7.71 -20.51 -8.56
CA ARG A 393 7.08 -19.95 -7.35
C ARG A 393 6.60 -21.06 -6.42
N SER A 394 5.97 -22.11 -6.96
CA SER A 394 5.51 -23.26 -6.18
C SER A 394 6.68 -23.96 -5.49
N ASP A 395 7.77 -24.23 -6.21
CA ASP A 395 8.96 -24.90 -5.68
C ASP A 395 9.62 -24.07 -4.56
N ILE A 396 9.66 -22.74 -4.71
CA ILE A 396 10.13 -21.81 -3.67
C ILE A 396 9.21 -21.86 -2.44
N ALA A 397 7.90 -21.68 -2.63
CA ALA A 397 6.93 -21.59 -1.53
C ALA A 397 6.81 -22.89 -0.72
N HIS A 398 7.00 -24.05 -1.37
CA HIS A 398 6.95 -25.37 -0.73
C HIS A 398 8.34 -25.88 -0.28
N GLY A 399 9.39 -25.07 -0.40
CA GLY A 399 10.73 -25.41 0.07
C GLY A 399 11.45 -26.50 -0.75
N SER A 400 10.93 -26.83 -1.93
CA SER A 400 11.60 -27.75 -2.88
C SER A 400 12.78 -27.08 -3.59
N TRP A 401 12.78 -25.74 -3.66
CA TRP A 401 13.92 -24.96 -4.16
C TRP A 401 14.82 -24.50 -3.01
N SER A 402 16.13 -24.78 -3.12
CA SER A 402 17.12 -24.40 -2.10
C SER A 402 17.86 -23.12 -2.47
N VAL A 403 17.52 -22.03 -1.78
CA VAL A 403 18.16 -20.71 -1.93
C VAL A 403 19.67 -20.78 -1.75
N TYR A 404 20.13 -21.51 -0.74
CA TYR A 404 21.55 -21.64 -0.43
C TYR A 404 22.31 -22.48 -1.47
N ARG A 405 21.70 -23.56 -1.97
CA ARG A 405 22.39 -24.45 -2.91
C ARG A 405 22.45 -23.87 -4.32
N GLY A 406 21.53 -22.99 -4.69
CA GLY A 406 21.57 -22.22 -5.95
C GLY A 406 21.71 -23.09 -7.21
N VAL A 407 21.18 -24.32 -7.18
CA VAL A 407 21.48 -25.35 -8.19
C VAL A 407 20.88 -25.03 -9.56
N GLU A 408 19.77 -24.29 -9.58
CA GLU A 408 19.12 -23.81 -10.80
C GLU A 408 19.06 -22.28 -10.82
N PRO A 409 19.52 -21.62 -11.89
CA PRO A 409 19.48 -20.16 -12.00
C PRO A 409 18.03 -19.66 -12.09
N LEU A 410 17.72 -18.61 -11.33
CA LEU A 410 16.42 -17.95 -11.38
C LEU A 410 16.41 -16.90 -12.48
N TYR A 411 15.74 -17.19 -13.59
CA TYR A 411 15.67 -16.29 -14.75
C TYR A 411 14.68 -15.12 -14.53
N SER A 412 14.96 -14.23 -13.58
CA SER A 412 14.06 -13.13 -13.19
C SER A 412 13.70 -12.17 -14.33
N SER A 413 14.59 -11.98 -15.32
CA SER A 413 14.38 -11.06 -16.45
C SER A 413 13.18 -11.43 -17.34
N LYS A 414 13.03 -12.70 -17.73
CA LYS A 414 11.90 -13.13 -18.57
C LYS A 414 10.56 -13.07 -17.83
N TYR A 415 10.58 -13.27 -16.51
CA TYR A 415 9.38 -13.14 -15.67
C TYR A 415 8.97 -11.68 -15.48
N ASN A 416 9.95 -10.79 -15.36
CA ASN A 416 9.74 -9.34 -15.43
C ASN A 416 9.07 -8.95 -16.75
N GLU A 417 9.58 -9.45 -17.88
CA GLU A 417 9.02 -9.18 -19.20
C GLU A 417 7.58 -9.69 -19.33
N LEU A 418 7.31 -10.95 -18.95
CA LEU A 418 5.96 -11.53 -18.96
C LEU A 418 4.99 -10.68 -18.12
N THR A 419 5.39 -10.32 -16.90
CA THR A 419 4.55 -9.55 -15.97
C THR A 419 4.28 -8.15 -16.50
N CYS A 420 5.30 -7.48 -17.03
CA CYS A 420 5.17 -6.16 -17.65
C CYS A 420 4.19 -6.18 -18.82
N ARG A 421 4.35 -7.14 -19.74
CA ARG A 421 3.46 -7.31 -20.90
C ARG A 421 2.02 -7.62 -20.50
N ALA A 422 1.83 -8.46 -19.49
CA ALA A 422 0.50 -8.78 -18.98
C ALA A 422 -0.17 -7.56 -18.35
N ILE A 423 0.57 -6.74 -17.60
CA ILE A 423 0.06 -5.51 -17.00
C ILE A 423 -0.34 -4.50 -18.09
N PHE A 424 0.50 -4.25 -19.10
CA PHE A 424 0.12 -3.34 -20.20
C PHE A 424 -1.12 -3.84 -20.96
N SER A 425 -1.20 -5.14 -21.20
CA SER A 425 -2.38 -5.74 -21.84
C SER A 425 -3.63 -5.61 -20.97
N ALA A 426 -3.49 -5.75 -19.64
CA ALA A 426 -4.57 -5.53 -18.68
C ALA A 426 -4.98 -4.06 -18.59
N CYS A 427 -4.06 -3.10 -18.71
CA CYS A 427 -4.39 -1.67 -18.79
C CYS A 427 -5.43 -1.44 -19.90
N VAL A 428 -5.15 -1.91 -21.11
CA VAL A 428 -6.06 -1.75 -22.26
C VAL A 428 -7.32 -2.60 -22.09
N GLY A 429 -7.15 -3.90 -21.76
CA GLY A 429 -8.26 -4.85 -21.65
C GLY A 429 -9.28 -4.45 -20.59
N PHE A 430 -8.84 -4.08 -19.38
CA PHE A 430 -9.75 -3.64 -18.31
C PHE A 430 -10.29 -2.24 -18.53
N TYR A 431 -9.55 -1.35 -19.22
CA TYR A 431 -10.08 -0.04 -19.56
C TYR A 431 -11.28 -0.14 -20.51
N ASN A 432 -11.20 -1.03 -21.50
CA ASN A 432 -12.31 -1.31 -22.42
C ASN A 432 -13.54 -1.92 -21.72
N GLN A 433 -13.33 -2.50 -20.53
CA GLN A 433 -14.39 -3.04 -19.66
C GLN A 433 -14.91 -2.04 -18.62
N ASN A 434 -14.46 -0.78 -18.70
CA ASN A 434 -14.63 0.27 -17.71
C ASN A 434 -13.97 -0.08 -16.36
N PHE A 435 -12.94 0.69 -15.99
CA PHE A 435 -12.20 0.53 -14.75
C PHE A 435 -13.03 0.53 -13.46
N THR A 436 -14.17 1.21 -13.45
CA THR A 436 -15.06 1.28 -12.28
C THR A 436 -16.05 0.12 -12.19
N THR A 437 -15.98 -0.85 -13.11
CA THR A 437 -16.78 -2.07 -13.03
C THR A 437 -16.46 -2.83 -11.75
N VAL A 438 -17.50 -3.26 -11.03
CA VAL A 438 -17.36 -3.95 -9.74
C VAL A 438 -16.57 -5.24 -9.92
N ASN A 439 -15.55 -5.41 -9.08
CA ASN A 439 -14.69 -6.60 -9.10
C ASN A 439 -15.43 -7.82 -8.55
N LYS A 440 -16.02 -8.61 -9.45
CA LYS A 440 -16.70 -9.88 -9.13
C LYS A 440 -16.16 -11.01 -9.98
N ASP A 441 -16.05 -12.20 -9.40
CA ASP A 441 -15.51 -13.37 -10.09
C ASP A 441 -16.24 -13.70 -11.39
N ASN A 442 -17.58 -13.57 -11.44
CA ASN A 442 -18.35 -13.81 -12.67
C ASN A 442 -17.94 -12.88 -13.80
N PHE A 443 -17.66 -11.60 -13.49
CA PHE A 443 -17.23 -10.62 -14.47
C PHE A 443 -15.83 -10.97 -14.99
N VAL A 444 -14.89 -11.20 -14.06
CA VAL A 444 -13.50 -11.54 -14.39
C VAL A 444 -13.45 -12.82 -15.22
N LYS A 445 -14.24 -13.83 -14.84
CA LYS A 445 -14.34 -15.08 -15.57
C LYS A 445 -14.83 -14.85 -17.00
N ALA A 446 -15.94 -14.13 -17.18
CA ALA A 446 -16.49 -13.84 -18.50
C ALA A 446 -15.49 -13.07 -19.39
N PHE A 447 -14.72 -12.14 -18.81
CA PHE A 447 -13.64 -11.45 -19.52
C PHE A 447 -12.60 -12.44 -20.06
N PHE A 448 -12.08 -13.34 -19.21
CA PHE A 448 -11.07 -14.31 -19.65
C PHE A 448 -11.62 -15.39 -20.59
N ASP A 449 -12.83 -15.91 -20.34
CA ASP A 449 -13.50 -16.85 -21.23
C ASP A 449 -13.62 -16.24 -22.65
N SER A 450 -13.95 -14.94 -22.74
CA SER A 450 -14.03 -14.25 -24.03
C SER A 450 -12.68 -14.09 -24.75
N LEU A 451 -11.59 -13.91 -24.01
CA LEU A 451 -10.24 -13.82 -24.58
C LEU A 451 -9.77 -15.17 -25.11
N GLU A 452 -10.05 -16.24 -24.36
CA GLU A 452 -9.72 -17.61 -24.76
C GLU A 452 -10.48 -18.00 -26.03
N ASP A 453 -11.78 -17.68 -26.11
CA ASP A 453 -12.59 -17.91 -27.31
C ASP A 453 -12.06 -17.16 -28.56
N ILE A 454 -11.57 -15.93 -28.37
CA ILE A 454 -10.97 -15.14 -29.46
C ILE A 454 -9.65 -15.77 -29.90
N ALA A 455 -8.80 -16.17 -28.95
CA ALA A 455 -7.52 -16.81 -29.23
C ALA A 455 -7.69 -18.13 -29.99
N ASP A 456 -8.71 -18.91 -29.66
CA ASP A 456 -9.01 -20.17 -30.34
C ASP A 456 -9.54 -19.96 -31.77
N LYS A 457 -10.37 -18.93 -31.99
CA LYS A 457 -10.84 -18.55 -33.34
C LYS A 457 -9.73 -18.01 -34.25
N MET A 458 -8.66 -17.45 -33.70
CA MET A 458 -7.50 -16.99 -34.48
C MET A 458 -6.54 -18.13 -34.87
N LYS A 459 -6.70 -19.31 -34.27
CA LYS A 459 -5.90 -20.52 -34.58
C LYS A 459 -6.58 -21.43 -35.63
N SER A 460 -7.90 -21.31 -35.81
CA SER A 460 -8.70 -21.97 -36.85
C SER A 460 -8.70 -21.17 -38.14
#